data_AF-A0A9P7USW4-F1
#
_entry.id   AF-A0A9P7USW4-F1
#
_cell.length_a   1.000
_cell.length_b   1.000
_cell.length_c   1.000
_cell.angle_alpha   90.00
_cell.angle_beta   90.00
_cell.angle_gamma   90.00
#
_symmetry.space_group_name_H-M   'P 1'
#
loop_
_entity.id
_entity.type
_entity.pdbx_description
1 polymer ?
#
loop_
_entity_poly.entity_id
_entity_poly.type
_entity_poly.pdbx_seq_one_letter_code
_entity_poly.pdbx_strand_id
1 'polypeptide(L)'
;MNRGGGRQSMSDLKLRRLLEHNQRLKEDLARPRVRVSEASASLIRYCKTTKDHLVPSVWGPVGRADDPYGPTRSGLKCCSVQ
;
A
#
# COMPACT_ATOMS: atom_id res chain seq x y z
N MET A 1 52.96 10.21 -16.27
CA MET A 1 51.57 9.82 -15.94
C MET A 1 51.59 8.50 -15.19
N ASN A 2 51.42 8.50 -13.85
CA ASN A 2 51.46 7.25 -13.08
C ASN A 2 50.05 6.63 -12.97
N ARG A 3 50.03 5.31 -13.10
CA ARG A 3 48.89 4.39 -13.19
C ARG A 3 48.33 4.09 -11.80
N GLY A 4 47.05 3.74 -11.73
CA GLY A 4 46.51 2.97 -10.60
C GLY A 4 45.08 3.34 -10.24
N GLY A 5 44.10 2.64 -10.82
CA GLY A 5 42.80 2.47 -10.16
C GLY A 5 43.06 1.77 -8.83
N GLY A 6 43.25 2.55 -7.78
CA GLY A 6 43.65 2.05 -6.47
C GLY A 6 42.61 1.07 -5.94
N ARG A 7 43.07 -0.10 -5.50
CA ARG A 7 42.33 -0.97 -4.59
C ARG A 7 41.80 -0.08 -3.46
N GLN A 8 40.50 0.25 -3.46
CA GLN A 8 39.89 0.95 -2.34
C GLN A 8 40.19 0.12 -1.09
N SER A 9 40.76 0.74 -0.08
CA SER A 9 41.04 0.02 1.16
C SER A 9 39.71 -0.48 1.71
N MET A 10 39.69 -1.69 2.29
CA MET A 10 38.48 -2.21 2.93
C MET A 10 37.91 -1.24 3.98
N SER A 11 38.75 -0.41 4.58
CA SER A 11 38.36 0.69 5.46
C SER A 11 37.55 1.77 4.76
N ASP A 12 37.94 2.23 3.57
CA ASP A 12 37.21 3.26 2.83
C ASP A 12 35.83 2.75 2.38
N LEU A 13 35.77 1.50 1.94
CA LEU A 13 34.52 0.86 1.55
C LEU A 13 33.57 0.70 2.75
N LYS A 14 34.09 0.28 3.91
CA LYS A 14 33.31 0.18 5.15
C LYS A 14 32.82 1.55 5.62
N LEU A 15 33.67 2.56 5.58
CA LEU A 15 33.31 3.93 5.93
C LEU A 15 32.17 4.44 5.06
N ARG A 16 32.27 4.26 3.74
CA ARG A 16 31.21 4.64 2.81
C ARG A 16 29.88 3.96 3.14
N ARG A 17 29.88 2.65 3.40
CA ARG A 17 28.67 1.91 3.80
C ARG A 17 28.07 2.43 5.10
N LEU A 18 28.90 2.77 6.08
CA LEU A 18 28.43 3.34 7.35
C LEU A 18 27.81 4.71 7.16
N LEU A 19 28.39 5.56 6.32
CA LEU A 19 27.83 6.88 6.01
C LEU A 19 26.49 6.76 5.28
N GLU A 20 26.40 5.89 4.28
CA GLU A 20 25.15 5.61 3.57
C GLU A 20 24.07 5.07 4.51
N HIS A 21 24.42 4.17 5.44
CA HIS A 21 23.48 3.66 6.43
C HIS A 21 23.05 4.73 7.44
N ASN A 22 23.99 5.54 7.94
CA ASN A 22 23.69 6.64 8.85
C ASN A 22 22.76 7.67 8.21
N GLN A 23 22.95 7.94 6.91
CA GLN A 23 22.09 8.84 6.16
C GLN A 23 20.65 8.31 6.09
N ARG A 24 20.45 7.02 5.76
CA ARG A 24 19.12 6.38 5.76
C ARG A 24 18.45 6.43 7.13
N LEU A 25 19.21 6.18 8.21
CA LEU A 25 18.68 6.27 9.57
C LEU A 25 18.25 7.68 9.95
N LYS A 26 18.99 8.71 9.53
CA LYS A 26 18.62 10.12 9.74
C LYS A 26 17.33 10.47 8.99
N GLU A 27 17.18 9.98 7.76
CA GLU A 27 15.95 10.16 6.97
C GLU A 27 14.74 9.49 7.64
N ASP A 28 14.89 8.25 8.11
CA ASP A 28 13.83 7.52 8.82
C ASP A 28 13.49 8.15 10.18
N LEU A 29 14.49 8.69 10.88
CA LEU A 29 14.28 9.43 12.12
C LEU A 29 13.44 10.69 11.87
N ALA A 30 13.77 11.45 10.81
CA ALA A 30 13.13 12.70 10.44
C ALA A 30 11.72 12.51 9.84
N ARG A 31 11.31 11.29 9.49
CA ARG A 31 10.00 11.00 8.92
C ARG A 31 8.88 11.48 9.88
N PRO A 32 7.94 12.31 9.42
CA PRO A 32 6.84 12.79 10.26
C PRO A 32 5.95 11.62 10.69
N ARG A 33 5.53 11.64 11.95
CA ARG A 33 4.67 10.60 12.56
C ARG A 33 3.39 11.24 13.06
N VAL A 34 2.29 10.53 12.92
CA VAL A 34 1.00 10.87 13.53
C VAL A 34 0.80 10.08 14.81
N ARG A 35 -0.06 10.57 15.72
CA ARG A 35 -0.40 9.83 16.93
C ARG A 35 -1.21 8.59 16.55
N VAL A 36 -0.98 7.48 17.26
CA VAL A 36 -1.71 6.23 17.01
C VAL A 36 -3.22 6.43 17.18
N SER A 37 -3.65 7.19 18.20
CA SER A 37 -5.08 7.50 18.40
C SER A 37 -5.71 8.21 17.21
N GLU A 38 -4.98 9.13 16.58
CA GLU A 38 -5.43 9.86 15.39
C GLU A 38 -5.50 8.95 14.16
N ALA A 39 -4.45 8.14 13.93
CA ALA A 39 -4.43 7.16 12.85
C ALA A 39 -5.58 6.15 12.98
N SER A 40 -5.81 5.60 14.19
CA SER A 40 -6.92 4.69 14.47
C SER A 40 -8.27 5.35 14.25
N ALA A 41 -8.46 6.61 14.67
CA ALA A 41 -9.69 7.35 14.43
C ALA A 41 -9.96 7.55 12.93
N SER A 42 -8.92 7.81 12.14
CA SER A 42 -9.00 7.91 10.69
C SER A 42 -9.44 6.59 10.04
N LEU A 43 -8.82 5.47 10.44
CA LEU A 43 -9.20 4.14 9.96
C LEU A 43 -10.65 3.79 10.31
N ILE A 44 -11.05 4.01 11.56
CA ILE A 44 -12.42 3.76 12.01
C ILE A 44 -13.41 4.59 11.19
N ARG A 45 -13.10 5.87 10.94
CA ARG A 45 -13.95 6.75 10.13
C ARG A 45 -14.11 6.18 8.73
N TYR A 46 -13.01 5.84 8.06
CA TYR A 46 -13.04 5.28 6.71
C TYR A 46 -13.90 4.00 6.66
N CYS A 47 -13.66 3.05 7.57
CA CYS A 47 -14.44 1.81 7.62
C CYS A 47 -15.92 2.02 7.97
N LYS A 48 -16.30 3.16 8.56
CA LYS A 48 -17.70 3.48 8.89
C LYS A 48 -18.42 4.27 7.80
N THR A 49 -17.70 4.90 6.89
CA THR A 49 -18.29 5.73 5.82
C THR A 49 -18.22 5.07 4.46
N THR A 50 -17.31 4.12 4.28
CA THR A 50 -17.11 3.39 3.02
C THR A 50 -17.86 2.07 3.07
N LYS A 51 -18.91 1.95 2.26
CA LYS A 51 -19.74 0.75 2.19
C LYS A 51 -18.92 -0.44 1.68
N ASP A 52 -18.98 -1.56 2.39
CA ASP A 52 -18.38 -2.83 1.99
C ASP A 52 -19.48 -3.88 1.76
N HIS A 53 -19.63 -4.30 0.51
CA HIS A 53 -20.61 -5.28 0.07
C HIS A 53 -20.33 -6.70 0.60
N LEU A 54 -19.10 -6.98 1.02
CA LEU A 54 -18.68 -8.27 1.59
C LEU A 54 -18.96 -8.38 3.10
N VAL A 55 -19.45 -7.30 3.73
CA VAL A 55 -19.85 -7.30 5.15
C VAL A 55 -21.34 -6.95 5.31
N PRO A 56 -22.27 -7.85 4.90
CA PRO A 56 -23.71 -7.57 4.94
C PRO A 56 -24.28 -7.36 6.35
N SER A 57 -23.61 -7.86 7.39
CA SER A 57 -24.02 -7.69 8.78
C SER A 57 -23.99 -6.23 9.24
N VAL A 58 -23.13 -5.41 8.63
CA VAL A 58 -22.98 -3.98 8.93
C VAL A 58 -23.66 -3.12 7.87
N TRP A 59 -23.54 -3.50 6.60
CA TRP A 59 -23.96 -2.68 5.45
C TRP A 59 -25.26 -3.11 4.78
N GLY A 60 -25.86 -4.20 5.23
CA GLY A 60 -27.01 -4.84 4.61
C GLY A 60 -26.65 -5.67 3.38
N PRO A 61 -27.59 -6.49 2.87
CA PRO A 61 -27.38 -7.30 1.69
C PRO A 61 -27.11 -6.44 0.44
N VAL A 62 -26.31 -6.97 -0.48
CA VAL A 62 -26.07 -6.34 -1.78
C VAL A 62 -27.35 -6.39 -2.60
N GLY A 63 -27.77 -5.24 -3.16
CA GLY A 63 -28.90 -5.21 -4.07
C GLY A 63 -28.58 -5.98 -5.35
N ARG A 64 -29.56 -6.67 -5.94
CA ARG A 64 -29.35 -7.41 -7.21
C ARG A 64 -28.86 -6.52 -8.36
N ALA A 65 -29.16 -5.22 -8.33
CA ALA A 65 -28.70 -4.28 -9.34
C ALA A 65 -27.23 -3.86 -9.14
N ASP A 66 -26.73 -3.97 -7.90
CA ASP A 66 -25.37 -3.58 -7.51
C ASP A 66 -24.40 -4.78 -7.56
N ASP A 67 -24.92 -6.00 -7.76
CA ASP A 67 -24.13 -7.22 -7.89
C ASP A 67 -23.93 -7.60 -9.37
N PRO A 68 -22.77 -7.30 -9.97
CA PRO A 68 -22.48 -7.63 -11.37
C PRO A 68 -22.33 -9.14 -11.63
N TYR A 69 -22.22 -9.94 -10.57
CA TYR A 69 -22.10 -11.40 -10.65
C TYR A 69 -23.41 -12.11 -10.28
N GLY A 70 -24.46 -11.36 -9.94
CA GLY A 70 -25.77 -11.91 -9.65
C GLY A 70 -26.38 -12.61 -10.87
N PRO A 71 -27.28 -13.59 -10.67
CA PRO A 71 -27.94 -14.27 -11.78
C PRO A 71 -28.70 -13.23 -12.61
N THR A 72 -28.24 -12.99 -13.84
CA THR A 72 -28.99 -12.21 -14.83
C THR A 72 -30.32 -12.92 -15.01
N ARG A 73 -31.44 -12.18 -15.05
CA ARG A 73 -32.74 -12.77 -15.33
C ARG A 73 -32.64 -13.47 -16.68
N SER A 74 -32.55 -14.80 -16.63
CA SER A 74 -32.74 -15.71 -17.76
C SER A 74 -34.02 -15.28 -18.47
N GLY A 75 -33.88 -14.59 -19.60
CA GLY A 75 -35.00 -13.97 -20.28
C GLY A 75 -34.67 -13.25 -21.58
N LEU A 76 -33.52 -12.58 -21.70
CA LEU A 76 -33.10 -12.01 -22.98
C LEU A 76 -31.66 -12.38 -23.32
N LYS A 77 -31.54 -13.41 -24.17
CA LYS A 77 -30.39 -13.64 -25.04
C LYS A 77 -30.21 -12.41 -25.92
N CYS A 78 -29.19 -11.60 -25.65
CA CYS A 78 -28.45 -10.97 -26.73
C CYS A 78 -27.03 -10.74 -26.23
N CYS A 79 -26.11 -11.45 -26.89
CA CYS A 79 -24.79 -10.93 -27.20
C CYS A 79 -23.73 -11.12 -26.11
N SER A 80 -23.31 -12.38 -25.93
CA SER A 80 -21.94 -12.72 -25.50
C SER A 80 -21.15 -13.19 -26.72
N VAL A 81 -20.13 -12.44 -27.14
CA VAL A 81 -19.10 -12.94 -28.06
C VAL A 81 -18.08 -13.70 -27.22
N GLN A 82 -17.77 -14.92 -27.64
CA GLN A 82 -16.76 -15.81 -27.10
C GLN A 82 -15.35 -15.21 -27.15
#